data_AF-A0A9P7E5U3-F1
#
_entry.id   AF-A0A9P7E5U3-F1
#
_cell.length_a   1.000
_cell.length_b   1.000
_cell.length_c   1.000
_cell.angle_alpha   90.00
_cell.angle_beta   90.00
_cell.angle_gamma   90.00
#
_symmetry.space_group_name_H-M   'P 1'
#
loop_
_entity.id
_entity.type
_entity.pdbx_description
1 polymer ?
#
loop_
_entity_poly.entity_id
_entity_poly.type
_entity_poly.pdbx_seq_one_letter_code
_entity_poly.pdbx_strand_id
1 'polypeptide(L)'
;MRKVDKGHYVKIYYWTNDGLDDALVNYHMKDNNGMVPTTGEDRSMRWVSVAATRPSTGVVADCNLTSVDFAQAVPRMIHSLEEKGWPKQRVIMLAQFWGALMMHRHWNSRDKSVHKGLMLFQEEQQCAWHNAIPIPANA
;
A
#
# COMPACT_ATOMS: atom_id res chain seq x y z
N MET A 1 3.12 -6.88 -4.78
CA MET A 1 1.79 -7.18 -5.39
C MET A 1 1.03 -8.36 -4.77
N ARG A 2 1.65 -9.45 -4.31
CA ARG A 2 0.92 -10.59 -3.68
C ARG A 2 0.03 -10.26 -2.46
N LYS A 3 0.26 -9.13 -1.78
CA LYS A 3 -0.53 -8.70 -0.62
C LYS A 3 -1.89 -8.12 -1.03
N VAL A 4 -1.92 -7.29 -2.08
CA VAL A 4 -3.16 -6.72 -2.63
C VAL A 4 -4.06 -7.82 -3.16
N ASP A 5 -3.48 -8.81 -3.83
CA ASP A 5 -4.21 -9.98 -4.36
C ASP A 5 -4.89 -10.80 -3.24
N LYS A 6 -4.27 -10.83 -2.05
CA LYS A 6 -4.81 -11.51 -0.86
C LYS A 6 -5.71 -10.60 -0.02
N GLY A 7 -6.02 -9.41 -0.53
CA GLY A 7 -6.81 -8.41 0.16
C GLY A 7 -6.15 -7.82 1.40
N HIS A 8 -4.85 -8.08 1.64
CA HIS A 8 -4.06 -7.64 2.81
C HIS A 8 -3.70 -6.14 2.75
N TYR A 9 -3.33 -5.57 3.91
CA TYR A 9 -2.95 -4.17 4.04
C TYR A 9 -1.68 -3.92 3.24
N VAL A 10 -1.73 -2.87 2.42
CA VAL A 10 -0.62 -2.37 1.64
C VAL A 10 -0.61 -0.86 1.74
N LYS A 11 0.58 -0.32 1.97
CA LYS A 11 0.84 1.12 2.02
C LYS A 11 0.55 1.78 0.67
N ILE A 12 0.01 2.99 0.68
CA ILE A 12 -0.22 3.83 -0.50
C ILE A 12 1.10 4.12 -1.23
N TYR A 13 2.23 4.19 -0.49
CA TYR A 13 3.57 4.40 -1.05
C TYR A 13 3.86 3.56 -2.31
N TYR A 14 3.41 2.30 -2.38
CA TYR A 14 3.69 1.43 -3.54
C TYR A 14 3.08 1.90 -4.86
N TRP A 15 2.19 2.90 -4.84
CA TRP A 15 1.58 3.50 -6.02
C TRP A 15 2.09 4.92 -6.34
N THR A 16 3.02 5.46 -5.55
CA THR A 16 3.71 6.72 -5.88
C THR A 16 4.69 6.49 -7.02
N ASN A 17 5.20 7.56 -7.65
CA ASN A 17 6.24 7.40 -8.68
C ASN A 17 7.48 6.72 -8.10
N ASP A 18 7.96 7.17 -6.95
CA ASP A 18 9.09 6.56 -6.24
C ASP A 18 8.84 5.07 -5.95
N GLY A 19 7.64 4.71 -5.49
CA GLY A 19 7.28 3.32 -5.22
C GLY A 19 7.23 2.45 -6.47
N LEU A 20 6.82 3.02 -7.61
CA LEU A 20 6.83 2.34 -8.91
C LEU A 20 8.26 2.19 -9.46
N ASP A 21 9.10 3.21 -9.32
CA ASP A 21 10.51 3.17 -9.71
C ASP A 21 11.28 2.14 -8.86
N ASP A 22 11.05 2.13 -7.55
CA ASP A 22 11.56 1.09 -6.65
C ASP A 22 11.12 -0.31 -7.09
N ALA A 23 9.86 -0.47 -7.49
CA ALA A 23 9.36 -1.75 -7.98
C ALA A 23 10.02 -2.17 -9.30
N LEU A 24 10.27 -1.22 -10.22
CA LEU A 24 10.98 -1.43 -11.48
C LEU A 24 12.43 -1.85 -11.25
N VAL A 25 13.17 -1.14 -10.41
CA VAL A 25 14.56 -1.48 -10.06
C VAL A 25 14.62 -2.88 -9.46
N ASN A 26 13.73 -3.21 -8.53
CA ASN A 26 13.67 -4.55 -7.93
C ASN A 26 13.25 -5.63 -8.94
N TYR A 27 12.41 -5.31 -9.93
CA TYR A 27 12.07 -6.22 -11.01
C TYR A 27 13.26 -6.51 -11.92
N HIS A 28 14.07 -5.49 -12.24
CA HIS A 28 15.29 -5.68 -13.03
C HIS A 28 16.40 -6.38 -12.24
N MET A 29 16.51 -6.17 -10.92
CA MET A 29 17.46 -6.88 -10.06
C MET A 29 17.06 -8.33 -9.74
N LYS A 30 15.83 -8.74 -10.05
CA LYS A 30 15.34 -10.13 -9.88
C LYS A 30 16.04 -11.15 -10.78
N ASP A 31 16.84 -10.71 -11.73
CA ASP A 31 17.74 -11.57 -12.51
C ASP A 31 18.92 -12.12 -11.68
N ASN A 32 19.03 -11.73 -10.40
CA ASN A 32 19.95 -12.37 -9.46
C ASN A 32 19.36 -13.70 -8.95
N ASN A 33 19.78 -14.80 -9.57
CA ASN A 33 19.28 -16.18 -9.40
C ASN A 33 19.50 -16.83 -8.01
N GLY A 34 19.84 -16.05 -6.98
CA GLY A 34 20.05 -16.56 -5.62
C GLY A 34 18.73 -16.95 -4.94
N MET A 35 18.73 -18.08 -4.24
CA MET A 35 17.63 -18.55 -3.40
C MET A 35 18.06 -18.53 -1.92
N VAL A 36 17.17 -18.08 -1.04
CA VAL A 36 17.34 -18.16 0.42
C VAL A 36 16.23 -19.02 1.02
N PRO A 37 16.56 -19.84 2.03
CA PRO A 37 15.55 -20.60 2.75
C PRO A 37 14.76 -19.69 3.70
N THR A 38 13.44 -19.86 3.71
CA THR A 38 12.51 -19.20 4.64
C THR A 38 11.60 -20.22 5.29
N THR A 39 11.20 -19.96 6.54
CA THR A 39 10.34 -20.86 7.30
C THR A 39 8.89 -20.42 7.16
N GLY A 40 8.02 -21.29 6.65
CA GLY A 40 6.58 -21.09 6.60
C GLY A 40 5.93 -21.18 7.99
N GLU A 41 4.68 -20.72 8.12
CA GLU A 41 3.88 -20.83 9.37
C GLU A 41 3.69 -22.29 9.83
N ASP A 42 3.80 -23.23 8.88
CA ASP A 42 3.77 -24.68 9.08
C ASP A 42 5.14 -25.27 9.51
N ARG A 43 6.14 -24.43 9.83
CA ARG A 43 7.55 -24.81 10.03
C ARG A 43 8.23 -25.46 8.82
N SER A 44 7.58 -25.49 7.65
CA SER A 44 8.20 -26.02 6.44
C SER A 44 9.26 -25.06 5.90
N MET A 45 10.34 -25.61 5.36
CA MET A 45 11.39 -24.83 4.72
C MET A 45 11.02 -24.58 3.27
N ARG A 46 10.84 -23.31 2.90
CA ARG A 46 10.51 -22.86 1.54
C ARG A 46 11.65 -22.04 0.98
N TRP A 47 12.11 -22.39 -0.20
CA TRP A 47 13.10 -21.60 -0.94
C TRP A 47 12.40 -20.44 -1.63
N VAL A 48 12.85 -19.22 -1.33
CA VAL A 48 12.37 -18.01 -1.98
C VAL A 48 13.56 -17.30 -2.61
N SER A 49 13.33 -16.64 -3.73
CA SER A 49 14.37 -15.81 -4.36
C SER A 49 14.88 -14.76 -3.37
N VAL A 50 16.18 -14.52 -3.35
CA VAL A 50 16.83 -13.43 -2.58
C VAL A 50 16.16 -12.09 -2.86
N ALA A 51 15.71 -11.87 -4.10
CA ALA A 51 15.00 -10.65 -4.48
C ALA A 51 13.55 -10.60 -3.93
N ALA A 52 12.95 -11.72 -3.56
CA ALA A 52 11.63 -11.76 -2.90
C ALA A 52 11.72 -11.50 -1.38
N THR A 53 12.91 -11.67 -0.79
CA THR A 53 13.19 -11.42 0.63
C THR A 53 13.74 -10.04 0.93
N ARG A 54 14.19 -9.28 -0.09
CA ARG A 54 14.66 -7.91 0.12
C ARG A 54 13.45 -7.01 0.45
N PRO A 55 13.35 -6.46 1.67
CA PRO A 55 12.43 -5.36 1.89
C PRO A 55 12.87 -4.20 1.00
N SER A 56 11.94 -3.54 0.30
CA SER A 56 12.24 -2.30 -0.40
C SER A 56 12.74 -1.30 0.64
N THR A 57 14.04 -1.01 0.60
CA THR A 57 14.77 -0.24 1.61
C THR A 57 14.32 1.23 1.68
N GLY A 58 13.45 1.67 0.75
CA GLY A 58 12.92 3.02 0.65
C GLY A 58 11.45 3.21 1.06
N VAL A 59 10.75 2.19 1.58
CA VAL A 59 9.30 2.32 1.83
C VAL A 59 8.99 3.36 2.88
N VAL A 60 8.45 4.47 2.42
CA VAL A 60 7.97 5.57 3.26
C VAL A 60 6.65 5.17 3.93
N ALA A 61 6.44 5.64 5.16
CA ALA A 61 5.13 5.52 5.82
C ALA A 61 4.10 6.38 5.09
N ASP A 62 2.84 5.95 5.03
CA ASP A 62 1.80 6.72 4.32
C ASP A 62 1.64 8.10 4.96
N CYS A 63 1.80 8.18 6.28
CA CYS A 63 1.75 9.44 6.98
C CYS A 63 2.85 10.44 6.55
N ASN A 64 3.93 9.98 5.94
CA ASN A 64 5.07 10.78 5.46
C ASN A 64 5.00 11.12 3.97
N LEU A 65 3.94 10.70 3.26
CA LEU A 65 3.73 11.08 1.87
C LEU A 65 3.46 12.57 1.74
N THR A 66 3.93 13.17 0.65
CA THR A 66 3.53 14.53 0.29
C THR A 66 2.09 14.53 -0.23
N SER A 67 1.39 15.68 -0.17
CA SER A 67 0.04 15.81 -0.73
C SER A 67 0.00 15.41 -2.22
N VAL A 68 1.06 15.73 -2.97
CA VAL A 68 1.18 15.40 -4.38
C VAL A 68 1.33 13.89 -4.56
N ASP A 69 2.21 13.26 -3.79
CA ASP A 69 2.43 11.81 -3.84
C ASP A 69 1.18 11.03 -3.49
N PHE A 70 0.47 11.48 -2.46
CA PHE A 70 -0.80 10.88 -2.07
C PHE A 70 -1.84 11.03 -3.18
N ALA A 71 -2.03 12.24 -3.72
CA ALA A 71 -3.03 12.52 -4.73
C ALA A 71 -2.79 11.77 -6.05
N GLN A 72 -1.52 11.53 -6.43
CA GLN A 72 -1.20 10.69 -7.60
C GLN A 72 -1.36 9.19 -7.33
N ALA A 73 -1.03 8.73 -6.12
CA ALA A 73 -1.02 7.31 -5.78
C ALA A 73 -2.43 6.75 -5.55
N VAL A 74 -3.33 7.54 -4.94
CA VAL A 74 -4.69 7.09 -4.61
C VAL A 74 -5.48 6.58 -5.81
N PRO A 75 -5.60 7.31 -6.94
CA PRO A 75 -6.32 6.82 -8.11
C PRO A 75 -5.74 5.50 -8.67
N ARG A 76 -4.41 5.37 -8.68
CA ARG A 76 -3.72 4.16 -9.13
C ARG A 76 -3.98 2.99 -8.19
N MET A 77 -3.99 3.23 -6.88
CA MET A 77 -4.34 2.23 -5.89
C MET A 77 -5.78 1.77 -6.06
N ILE A 78 -6.75 2.70 -6.17
CA ILE A 78 -8.16 2.37 -6.40
C ILE A 78 -8.33 1.51 -7.65
N HIS A 79 -7.75 1.92 -8.78
CA HIS A 79 -7.79 1.16 -10.02
C HIS A 79 -7.22 -0.25 -9.83
N SER A 80 -6.10 -0.38 -9.13
CA SER A 80 -5.50 -1.68 -8.83
C SER A 80 -6.40 -2.56 -7.94
N LEU A 81 -7.12 -2.00 -6.97
CA LEU A 81 -8.08 -2.76 -6.16
C LEU A 81 -9.23 -3.29 -7.02
N GLU A 82 -9.74 -2.48 -7.96
CA GLU A 82 -10.79 -2.87 -8.91
C GLU A 82 -10.33 -4.01 -9.83
N GLU A 83 -9.16 -3.87 -10.45
CA GLU A 83 -8.58 -4.91 -11.33
C GLU A 83 -8.34 -6.23 -10.60
N LYS A 84 -8.08 -6.17 -9.28
CA LYS A 84 -7.87 -7.34 -8.43
C LYS A 84 -9.16 -7.91 -7.84
N GLY A 85 -10.32 -7.44 -8.29
CA GLY A 85 -11.61 -7.99 -7.90
C GLY A 85 -11.96 -7.73 -6.44
N TRP A 86 -11.44 -6.66 -5.84
CA TRP A 86 -11.84 -6.30 -4.48
C TRP A 86 -13.36 -6.02 -4.43
N PRO A 87 -14.04 -6.33 -3.31
CA PRO A 87 -15.46 -6.04 -3.18
C PRO A 87 -15.77 -4.59 -3.51
N LYS A 88 -16.69 -4.36 -4.45
CA LYS A 88 -17.03 -3.02 -4.96
C LYS A 88 -17.32 -2.01 -3.85
N GLN A 89 -18.06 -2.42 -2.82
CA GLN A 89 -18.36 -1.58 -1.66
C GLN A 89 -17.09 -1.13 -0.92
N ARG A 90 -16.09 -2.00 -0.80
CA ARG A 90 -14.81 -1.69 -0.15
C ARG A 90 -14.00 -0.68 -0.96
N VAL A 91 -13.96 -0.86 -2.28
CA VAL A 91 -13.30 0.10 -3.19
C VAL A 91 -13.97 1.47 -3.11
N ILE A 92 -15.31 1.52 -3.18
CA ILE A 92 -16.08 2.76 -3.07
C ILE A 92 -15.81 3.46 -1.74
N MET A 93 -15.84 2.72 -0.63
CA MET A 93 -15.58 3.26 0.71
C MET A 93 -14.19 3.91 0.79
N LEU A 94 -13.15 3.24 0.28
CA LEU A 94 -11.79 3.77 0.26
C LEU A 94 -11.67 5.01 -0.64
N ALA A 95 -12.29 4.97 -1.83
CA ALA A 95 -12.30 6.11 -2.76
C ALA A 95 -12.98 7.33 -2.15
N GLN A 96 -14.12 7.15 -1.48
CA GLN A 96 -14.83 8.22 -0.77
C GLN A 96 -14.02 8.77 0.40
N PHE A 97 -13.39 7.89 1.18
CA PHE A 97 -12.56 8.30 2.30
C PHE A 97 -11.38 9.17 1.87
N TRP A 98 -10.59 8.70 0.90
CA TRP A 98 -9.45 9.46 0.40
C TRP A 98 -9.88 10.71 -0.37
N GLY A 99 -10.99 10.66 -1.10
CA GLY A 99 -11.59 11.83 -1.74
C GLY A 99 -11.98 12.91 -0.72
N ALA A 100 -12.64 12.52 0.38
CA ALA A 100 -12.99 13.43 1.47
C ALA A 100 -11.75 14.02 2.15
N LEU A 101 -10.69 13.22 2.31
CA LEU A 101 -9.40 13.67 2.84
C LEU A 101 -8.78 14.75 1.96
N MET A 102 -8.76 14.54 0.64
CA MET A 102 -8.23 15.49 -0.35
C MET A 102 -9.05 16.79 -0.44
N MET A 103 -10.34 16.73 -0.10
CA MET A 103 -11.23 17.90 -0.04
C MET A 103 -11.25 18.58 1.34
N HIS A 104 -10.54 18.03 2.32
CA HIS A 104 -10.55 18.55 3.67
C HIS A 104 -9.93 19.96 3.72
N ARG A 105 -10.47 20.85 4.56
CA ARG A 105 -10.01 22.25 4.69
C ARG A 105 -8.51 22.41 5.00
N HIS A 106 -7.90 21.37 5.58
CA HIS A 106 -6.48 21.35 5.93
C HIS A 106 -5.59 20.58 4.94
N TRP A 107 -6.16 20.05 3.85
CA TRP A 107 -5.42 19.33 2.82
C TRP A 107 -4.24 20.14 2.27
N ASN A 108 -4.51 21.40 1.92
CA ASN A 108 -3.51 22.36 1.43
C ASN A 108 -3.04 23.33 2.52
N SER A 109 -3.08 22.91 3.79
CA SER A 109 -2.57 23.74 4.90
C SER A 109 -1.10 24.08 4.68
N ARG A 110 -0.74 25.35 4.88
CA ARG A 110 0.67 25.78 4.91
C ARG A 110 1.38 25.35 6.18
N ASP A 111 0.62 25.06 7.25
CA ASP A 111 1.15 24.44 8.45
C ASP A 111 1.33 22.94 8.21
N LYS A 112 2.61 22.54 8.13
CA LYS A 112 3.02 21.15 7.91
C LYS A 112 2.54 20.21 9.02
N SER A 113 2.40 20.69 10.26
CA SER A 113 1.96 19.87 11.39
C SER A 113 0.49 19.50 11.25
N VAL A 114 -0.33 20.43 10.76
CA VAL A 114 -1.76 20.20 10.51
C VAL A 114 -1.95 19.22 9.36
N HIS A 115 -1.23 19.39 8.25
CA HIS A 115 -1.26 18.43 7.15
C HIS A 115 -0.76 17.04 7.59
N LYS A 116 0.32 16.99 8.37
CA LYS A 116 0.85 15.76 8.94
C LYS A 116 -0.16 15.04 9.84
N GLY A 117 -0.93 15.77 10.63
CA GLY A 117 -2.03 15.21 11.42
C GLY A 117 -3.11 14.55 10.56
N LEU A 118 -3.45 15.14 9.41
CA LEU A 118 -4.40 14.55 8.46
C LEU A 118 -3.87 13.25 7.84
N MET A 119 -2.57 13.21 7.51
CA MET A 119 -1.91 12.01 6.98
C MET A 119 -1.79 10.89 8.03
N LEU A 120 -1.50 11.23 9.29
CA LEU A 120 -1.51 10.28 10.41
C LEU A 120 -2.89 9.68 10.61
N PHE A 121 -3.93 10.52 10.64
CA PHE A 121 -5.32 10.05 10.73
C PHE A 121 -5.65 9.07 9.61
N GLN A 122 -5.26 9.37 8.37
CA GLN A 122 -5.48 8.46 7.25
C GLN A 122 -4.79 7.11 7.42
N GLU A 123 -3.52 7.09 7.81
CA GLU A 123 -2.75 5.86 8.01
C GLU A 123 -3.39 4.99 9.09
N GLU A 124 -3.79 5.59 10.21
CA GLU A 124 -4.46 4.91 11.32
C GLU A 124 -5.82 4.35 10.91
N GLN A 125 -6.68 5.15 10.25
CA GLN A 125 -8.00 4.69 9.82
C GLN A 125 -7.92 3.57 8.80
N GLN A 126 -7.00 3.67 7.83
CA GLN A 126 -6.81 2.62 6.84
C GLN A 126 -6.37 1.30 7.49
N CYS A 127 -5.47 1.37 8.48
CA CYS A 127 -5.05 0.19 9.26
C CYS A 127 -6.20 -0.38 10.10
N ALA A 128 -6.93 0.48 10.81
CA ALA A 128 -8.06 0.08 11.64
C ALA A 128 -9.18 -0.59 10.83
N TRP A 129 -9.57 0.00 9.70
CA TRP A 129 -10.59 -0.59 8.80
C TRP A 129 -10.12 -1.89 8.19
N HIS A 130 -8.84 -2.01 7.89
CA HIS A 130 -8.28 -3.26 7.42
C HIS A 130 -8.43 -4.39 8.43
N ASN A 131 -8.17 -4.10 9.72
CA ASN A 131 -8.27 -5.08 10.79
C ASN A 131 -9.72 -5.39 11.20
N ALA A 132 -10.61 -4.40 11.08
CA ALA A 132 -12.01 -4.52 11.51
C ALA A 132 -12.91 -5.19 10.47
N ILE A 133 -12.58 -5.11 9.18
CA ILE A 133 -13.41 -5.65 8.10
C ILE A 133 -12.72 -6.91 7.54
N PRO A 134 -13.10 -8.11 8.01
CA PRO A 134 -12.55 -9.35 7.47
C PRO A 134 -12.90 -9.46 5.98
N ILE A 135 -11.93 -9.91 5.19
CA ILE A 135 -12.17 -10.26 3.79
C ILE A 135 -13.06 -11.51 3.81
N PRO A 136 -14.20 -11.53 3.10
CA PRO A 136 -15.01 -12.74 3.01
C PRO A 136 -14.12 -13.89 2.52
N ALA A 137 -14.06 -14.97 3.30
CA ALA A 137 -13.48 -16.21 2.82
C ALA A 137 -14.42 -16.71 1.71
N ASN A 138 -14.01 -16.52 0.46
CA ASN A 138 -14.69 -16.93 -0.77
C ASN A 138 -15.73 -15.93 -1.30
N ALA A 139 -15.35 -15.24 -2.38
CA ALA A 139 -16.24 -14.74 -3.42
C ALA A 139 -15.70 -15.23 -4.76
#